data_AF-W8TP75-F1
#
_entry.id   AF-W8TP75-F1
#
_cell.length_a   1.000
_cell.length_b   1.000
_cell.length_c   1.000
_cell.angle_alpha   90.00
_cell.angle_beta   90.00
_cell.angle_gamma   90.00
#
_symmetry.space_group_name_H-M   'P 1'
#
loop_
_entity.id
_entity.type
_entity.pdbx_description
1 polymer ?
#
loop_
_entity_poly.entity_id
_entity_poly.type
_entity_poly.pdbx_seq_one_letter_code
_entity_poly.pdbx_strand_id
1 'polypeptide(L)'
;MAQTMLLMSSSVSSGHVVDLKSSDPLLKVQVQRLRPKSFSQLVFRPLPSSSFASSSSTVVALFKSKTKAPAKKAPSPKPKVEDGIFGTSGGIGFTKQNELFVGRVAMIGFAASLLGEAITGKGILSQLNLETGVPIYEAEPLLLFFILFTLLGAIGALGDRGRFVDDPPTGIEGAVIRPGKGLKSALGLNEGGPLFGFTKANELFVGRLAQLGFAFSLIGEIITGKGALAQLNIETGVPINEIEPLVLLNVVFFFIAAVNPGTGKFITDVDEED
;
A
#
# COMPACT_ATOMS: atom_id res chain seq x y z
N MET A 1 -59.29 -29.23 5.39
CA MET A 1 -58.56 -28.52 4.32
C MET A 1 -57.17 -28.15 4.85
N ALA A 2 -56.14 -28.34 4.02
CA ALA A 2 -54.72 -28.03 4.21
C ALA A 2 -53.97 -28.78 5.35
N GLN A 3 -53.30 -29.87 4.96
CA GLN A 3 -52.17 -30.48 5.68
C GLN A 3 -50.87 -30.05 4.98
N THR A 4 -49.89 -29.59 5.76
CA THR A 4 -48.50 -29.40 5.31
C THR A 4 -47.62 -30.26 6.20
N MET A 5 -47.14 -31.39 5.67
CA MET A 5 -46.03 -32.14 6.25
C MET A 5 -44.81 -31.97 5.34
N LEU A 6 -43.69 -31.68 5.99
CA LEU A 6 -42.37 -31.51 5.42
C LEU A 6 -41.49 -32.55 6.13
N LEU A 7 -40.89 -33.48 5.39
CA LEU A 7 -39.77 -34.31 5.85
C LEU A 7 -39.06 -34.94 4.64
N MET A 8 -37.76 -34.62 4.50
CA MET A 8 -36.58 -35.47 4.25
C MET A 8 -36.80 -36.77 3.42
N SER A 9 -36.00 -37.22 2.45
CA SER A 9 -34.54 -37.23 2.29
C SER A 9 -34.11 -38.01 1.01
N SER A 10 -32.93 -37.67 0.49
CA SER A 10 -31.89 -38.52 -0.16
C SER A 10 -32.16 -39.51 -1.33
N SER A 11 -31.46 -39.23 -2.44
CA SER A 11 -30.71 -40.13 -3.35
C SER A 11 -31.37 -41.32 -4.07
N VAL A 12 -31.24 -41.38 -5.40
CA VAL A 12 -30.61 -42.47 -6.19
C VAL A 12 -30.65 -42.19 -7.72
N SER A 13 -29.53 -42.55 -8.34
CA SER A 13 -29.12 -42.71 -9.76
C SER A 13 -30.15 -42.99 -10.87
N SER A 14 -29.83 -42.46 -12.06
CA SER A 14 -29.75 -43.14 -13.37
C SER A 14 -30.66 -42.62 -14.50
N GLY A 15 -30.00 -42.13 -15.55
CA GLY A 15 -30.32 -42.34 -16.96
C GLY A 15 -31.72 -42.03 -17.49
N HIS A 16 -31.87 -40.88 -18.15
CA HIS A 16 -32.66 -40.84 -19.37
C HIS A 16 -32.16 -39.77 -20.35
N VAL A 17 -31.78 -40.24 -21.53
CA VAL A 17 -31.57 -39.46 -22.75
C VAL A 17 -32.92 -38.84 -23.13
N VAL A 18 -32.95 -37.52 -23.32
CA VAL A 18 -34.03 -36.85 -24.05
C VAL A 18 -33.38 -35.94 -25.08
N ASP A 19 -33.39 -36.44 -26.31
CA ASP A 19 -33.18 -35.69 -27.54
C ASP A 19 -34.39 -34.77 -27.73
N LEU A 20 -34.16 -33.45 -27.69
CA LEU A 20 -35.11 -32.47 -28.21
C LEU A 20 -34.37 -31.46 -29.08
N LYS A 21 -34.16 -31.90 -30.32
CA LYS A 21 -34.17 -31.10 -31.54
C LYS A 21 -35.15 -29.92 -31.43
N SER A 22 -34.62 -28.74 -31.15
CA SER A 22 -35.30 -27.46 -31.39
C SER A 22 -34.25 -26.42 -31.78
N SER A 23 -34.57 -25.76 -32.87
CA SER A 23 -33.70 -25.06 -33.80
C SER A 23 -33.57 -23.59 -33.47
N ASP A 24 -32.39 -23.16 -33.03
CA ASP A 24 -32.02 -21.75 -32.98
C ASP A 24 -30.75 -21.47 -33.82
N PRO A 25 -30.84 -20.67 -34.90
CA PRO A 25 -29.74 -20.45 -35.83
C PRO A 25 -28.66 -19.48 -35.31
N LEU A 26 -28.88 -18.81 -34.17
CA LEU A 26 -27.94 -17.81 -33.63
C LEU A 26 -26.90 -18.40 -32.66
N LEU A 27 -27.15 -19.56 -32.04
CA LEU A 27 -26.18 -20.22 -31.15
C LEU A 27 -25.12 -21.05 -31.88
N LYS A 28 -25.28 -21.31 -33.18
CA LYS A 28 -24.26 -21.99 -34.00
C LYS A 28 -23.14 -21.06 -34.48
N VAL A 29 -23.41 -19.75 -34.59
CA VAL A 29 -22.42 -18.77 -35.08
C VAL A 29 -21.33 -18.49 -34.04
N GLN A 30 -21.64 -18.61 -32.74
CA GLN A 30 -20.72 -18.24 -31.67
C GLN A 30 -19.82 -19.40 -31.21
N VAL A 31 -20.22 -20.66 -31.38
CA VAL A 31 -19.41 -21.83 -30.99
C VAL A 31 -18.39 -22.23 -32.07
N GLN A 32 -18.53 -21.74 -33.31
CA GLN A 32 -17.55 -21.99 -34.38
C GLN A 32 -16.31 -21.09 -34.35
N ARG A 33 -16.25 -20.06 -33.49
CA ARG A 33 -15.09 -19.15 -33.37
C ARG A 33 -14.00 -19.58 -32.40
N LEU A 34 -14.16 -20.70 -31.69
CA LEU A 34 -13.20 -21.14 -30.65
C LEU A 34 -12.75 -22.59 -30.84
N ARG A 35 -12.30 -22.93 -32.05
CA ARG A 35 -11.47 -24.13 -32.25
C ARG A 35 -10.24 -23.79 -33.10
N PRO A 36 -9.01 -23.92 -32.59
CA PRO A 36 -7.83 -23.74 -33.41
C PRO A 36 -7.78 -24.90 -34.43
N LYS A 37 -7.88 -24.57 -35.72
CA LYS A 37 -7.60 -25.54 -36.79
C LYS A 37 -6.10 -25.76 -36.86
N SER A 38 -5.72 -27.03 -36.81
CA SER A 38 -4.35 -27.51 -37.01
C SER A 38 -3.76 -26.95 -38.31
N PHE A 39 -2.62 -26.26 -38.23
CA PHE A 39 -1.87 -25.70 -39.36
C PHE A 39 -1.19 -26.78 -40.25
N SER A 40 -1.71 -28.01 -40.26
CA SER A 40 -1.03 -29.17 -40.85
C SER A 40 -1.31 -29.39 -42.34
N GLN A 41 -2.05 -28.49 -43.01
CA GLN A 41 -2.48 -28.71 -44.41
C GLN A 41 -2.04 -27.63 -45.42
N LEU A 42 -1.15 -26.70 -45.03
CA LEU A 42 -0.65 -25.67 -45.96
C LEU A 42 0.67 -26.02 -46.69
N VAL A 43 1.17 -27.27 -46.60
CA VAL A 43 2.51 -27.62 -47.14
C VAL A 43 2.52 -28.80 -48.11
N PHE A 44 1.40 -29.14 -48.76
CA PHE A 44 1.45 -30.14 -49.84
C PHE A 44 0.66 -29.71 -51.08
N ARG A 45 1.40 -29.13 -52.04
CA ARG A 45 1.06 -29.19 -53.47
C ARG A 45 2.13 -30.05 -54.16
N PRO A 46 1.78 -31.18 -54.80
CA PRO A 46 2.71 -31.88 -55.67
C PRO A 46 2.57 -31.36 -57.11
N LEU A 47 3.69 -31.35 -57.85
CA LEU A 47 3.89 -31.63 -59.29
C LEU A 47 5.22 -30.99 -59.76
N PRO A 48 5.86 -31.45 -60.86
CA PRO A 48 6.29 -32.80 -61.19
C PRO A 48 7.83 -32.89 -61.36
N SER A 49 8.31 -34.10 -61.64
CA SER A 49 9.72 -34.50 -61.80
C SER A 49 10.52 -33.70 -62.85
N SER A 50 11.73 -33.29 -62.49
CA SER A 50 12.87 -33.29 -63.40
C SER A 50 14.15 -33.64 -62.65
N SER A 51 14.85 -34.61 -63.19
CA SER A 51 15.99 -35.31 -62.62
C SER A 51 17.27 -34.56 -62.94
N PHE A 52 18.05 -34.10 -61.95
CA PHE A 52 19.45 -33.75 -62.18
C PHE A 52 20.36 -34.10 -61.00
N ALA A 53 21.57 -34.51 -61.38
CA ALA A 53 22.60 -35.24 -60.69
C ALA A 53 23.03 -34.74 -59.29
N SER A 54 23.40 -35.71 -58.46
CA SER A 54 24.09 -35.58 -57.19
C SER A 54 25.45 -34.88 -57.33
N SER A 55 25.64 -33.79 -56.60
CA SER A 55 26.96 -33.43 -56.07
C SER A 55 26.81 -33.09 -54.58
N SER A 56 27.43 -33.91 -53.74
CA SER A 56 27.46 -33.70 -52.29
C SER A 56 28.37 -32.50 -52.01
N SER A 57 27.76 -31.34 -51.75
CA SER A 57 28.44 -30.16 -51.23
C SER A 57 28.06 -30.03 -49.75
N THR A 58 29.00 -30.38 -48.88
CA THR A 58 28.84 -30.19 -47.44
C THR A 58 28.86 -28.70 -47.14
N VAL A 59 27.68 -28.09 -47.02
CA VAL A 59 27.52 -26.72 -46.53
C VAL A 59 27.85 -26.72 -45.04
N VAL A 60 29.08 -26.36 -44.70
CA VAL A 60 29.48 -26.08 -43.32
C VAL A 60 28.92 -24.71 -42.94
N ALA A 61 27.82 -24.70 -42.20
CA ALA A 61 27.28 -23.47 -41.64
C ALA A 61 28.23 -22.96 -40.53
N LEU A 62 28.93 -21.87 -40.80
CA LEU A 62 29.68 -21.12 -39.78
C LEU A 62 28.67 -20.36 -38.90
N PHE A 63 28.11 -21.06 -37.91
CA PHE A 63 27.36 -20.43 -36.84
C PHE A 63 28.33 -19.55 -36.03
N LYS A 64 28.26 -18.23 -36.22
CA LYS A 64 28.77 -17.29 -35.23
C LYS A 64 28.03 -17.57 -33.92
N SER A 65 28.73 -18.15 -32.95
CA SER A 65 28.24 -18.27 -31.60
C SER A 65 27.88 -16.87 -31.13
N LYS A 66 26.59 -16.63 -30.86
CA LYS A 66 26.22 -15.51 -29.99
C LYS A 66 27.07 -15.70 -28.73
N THR A 67 27.89 -14.70 -28.40
CA THR A 67 28.56 -14.60 -27.11
C THR A 67 27.51 -14.88 -26.06
N LYS A 68 27.58 -16.08 -25.47
CA LYS A 68 26.75 -16.47 -24.34
C LYS A 68 27.03 -15.41 -23.29
N ALA A 69 26.03 -14.63 -22.93
CA ALA A 69 26.12 -13.78 -21.75
C ALA A 69 26.68 -14.68 -20.64
N PRO A 70 27.74 -14.25 -19.92
CA PRO A 70 28.35 -15.08 -18.90
C PRO A 70 27.22 -15.59 -18.02
N ALA A 71 27.15 -16.91 -17.83
CA ALA A 71 26.12 -17.51 -17.01
C ALA A 71 26.13 -16.74 -15.68
N LYS A 72 25.07 -15.97 -15.39
CA LYS A 72 24.92 -15.30 -14.11
C LYS A 72 25.21 -16.38 -13.08
N LYS A 73 26.26 -16.15 -12.28
CA LYS A 73 26.66 -16.98 -11.15
C LYS A 73 25.36 -17.35 -10.42
N ALA A 74 25.21 -18.62 -10.03
CA ALA A 74 24.03 -19.06 -9.29
C ALA A 74 23.69 -17.97 -8.25
N PRO A 75 22.46 -17.40 -8.28
CA PRO A 75 22.15 -16.25 -7.46
C PRO A 75 22.54 -16.55 -6.02
N SER A 76 23.18 -15.60 -5.36
CA SER A 76 23.37 -15.63 -3.92
C SER A 76 22.06 -16.09 -3.28
N PRO A 77 22.11 -16.97 -2.25
CA PRO A 77 20.89 -17.36 -1.56
C PRO A 77 20.21 -16.09 -1.07
N LYS A 78 19.06 -15.74 -1.66
CA LYS A 78 18.32 -14.52 -1.36
C LYS A 78 18.13 -14.44 0.15
N PRO A 79 18.65 -13.41 0.83
CA PRO A 79 18.44 -13.28 2.26
C PRO A 79 16.93 -13.17 2.50
N LYS A 80 16.39 -14.10 3.28
CA LYS A 80 14.99 -14.03 3.71
C LYS A 80 14.93 -12.98 4.81
N VAL A 81 14.57 -11.75 4.44
CA VAL A 81 14.35 -10.67 5.42
C VAL A 81 13.02 -10.95 6.14
N GLU A 82 13.03 -10.84 7.47
CA GLU A 82 11.88 -11.07 8.35
C GLU A 82 11.14 -9.74 8.61
N ASP A 83 10.68 -9.09 7.54
CA ASP A 83 10.09 -7.76 7.55
C ASP A 83 8.62 -7.71 7.08
N GLY A 84 8.01 -8.87 6.81
CA GLY A 84 6.60 -8.96 6.45
C GLY A 84 5.66 -8.82 7.65
N ILE A 85 4.37 -9.07 7.41
CA ILE A 85 3.32 -9.03 8.43
C ILE A 85 3.71 -9.90 9.63
N PHE A 86 3.67 -9.34 10.84
CA PHE A 86 4.14 -9.94 12.08
C PHE A 86 5.55 -10.57 12.02
N GLY A 87 6.45 -10.02 11.19
CA GLY A 87 7.83 -10.52 11.03
C GLY A 87 7.98 -11.71 10.08
N THR A 88 6.96 -12.04 9.30
CA THR A 88 7.05 -13.16 8.36
C THR A 88 7.97 -12.85 7.18
N SER A 89 8.79 -13.82 6.75
CA SER A 89 9.67 -13.65 5.58
C SER A 89 8.98 -13.93 4.23
N GLY A 90 7.64 -13.89 4.19
CA GLY A 90 6.83 -14.36 3.07
C GLY A 90 6.63 -13.32 1.96
N GLY A 91 7.18 -12.10 2.10
CA GLY A 91 6.89 -10.99 1.21
C GLY A 91 5.42 -10.52 1.27
N ILE A 92 4.72 -10.84 2.36
CA ILE A 92 3.34 -10.45 2.63
C ILE A 92 3.36 -9.30 3.65
N GLY A 93 2.50 -8.30 3.47
CA GLY A 93 2.39 -7.15 4.38
C GLY A 93 2.71 -5.83 3.71
N PHE A 94 2.67 -4.75 4.49
CA PHE A 94 2.98 -3.41 4.03
C PHE A 94 4.45 -3.27 3.64
N THR A 95 4.70 -2.35 2.71
CA THR A 95 6.03 -1.80 2.44
C THR A 95 6.17 -0.52 3.23
N LYS A 96 7.40 -0.03 3.43
CA LYS A 96 7.63 1.29 4.05
C LYS A 96 6.91 2.43 3.34
N GLN A 97 6.65 2.32 2.03
CA GLN A 97 5.82 3.31 1.30
C GLN A 97 4.36 3.28 1.74
N ASN A 98 3.80 2.09 1.96
CA ASN A 98 2.43 1.94 2.44
C ASN A 98 2.31 2.48 3.87
N GLU A 99 3.26 2.17 4.73
CA GLU A 99 3.30 2.73 6.08
C GLU A 99 3.41 4.25 6.06
N LEU A 100 4.26 4.82 5.19
CA LEU A 100 4.41 6.26 5.03
C LEU A 100 3.08 6.91 4.63
N PHE A 101 2.34 6.30 3.69
CA PHE A 101 1.03 6.79 3.28
C PHE A 101 0.01 6.75 4.44
N VAL A 102 -0.08 5.61 5.14
CA VAL A 102 -0.98 5.48 6.30
C VAL A 102 -0.59 6.47 7.40
N GLY A 103 0.71 6.68 7.63
CA GLY A 103 1.23 7.70 8.54
C GLY A 103 0.78 9.11 8.17
N ARG A 104 0.83 9.49 6.89
CA ARG A 104 0.33 10.80 6.41
C ARG A 104 -1.18 10.95 6.62
N VAL A 105 -1.95 9.91 6.38
CA VAL A 105 -3.40 9.91 6.66
C VAL A 105 -3.66 10.10 8.15
N ALA A 106 -2.88 9.42 9.01
CA ALA A 106 -2.98 9.60 10.46
C ALA A 106 -2.57 11.00 10.92
N MET A 107 -1.51 11.60 10.35
CA MET A 107 -1.14 12.99 10.62
C MET A 107 -2.29 13.96 10.31
N ILE A 108 -2.93 13.81 9.16
CA ILE A 108 -4.06 14.66 8.76
C ILE A 108 -5.26 14.42 9.67
N GLY A 109 -5.60 13.15 9.93
CA GLY A 109 -6.72 12.78 10.81
C GLY A 109 -6.54 13.34 12.23
N PHE A 110 -5.34 13.23 12.78
CA PHE A 110 -5.03 13.75 14.11
C PHE A 110 -5.05 15.28 14.16
N ALA A 111 -4.45 15.94 13.17
CA ALA A 111 -4.48 17.39 13.06
C ALA A 111 -5.90 17.93 12.90
N ALA A 112 -6.73 17.26 12.09
CA ALA A 112 -8.14 17.61 11.92
C ALA A 112 -8.97 17.38 13.18
N SER A 113 -8.68 16.32 13.95
CA SER A 113 -9.30 16.06 15.26
C SER A 113 -9.03 17.22 16.22
N LEU A 114 -7.76 17.60 16.40
CA LEU A 114 -7.35 18.68 17.30
C LEU A 114 -7.92 20.04 16.87
N LEU A 115 -7.83 20.36 15.57
CA LEU A 115 -8.35 21.62 15.05
C LEU A 115 -9.88 21.68 15.13
N GLY A 116 -10.55 20.59 14.80
CA GLY A 116 -12.01 20.49 14.89
C GLY A 116 -12.49 20.69 16.32
N GLU A 117 -11.83 20.09 17.30
CA GLU A 117 -12.14 20.29 18.72
C GLU A 117 -11.84 21.72 19.18
N ALA A 118 -10.72 22.31 18.77
CA ALA A 118 -10.39 23.69 19.11
C ALA A 118 -11.44 24.69 18.59
N ILE A 119 -12.03 24.43 17.42
CA ILE A 119 -13.05 25.32 16.82
C ILE A 119 -14.45 25.04 17.39
N THR A 120 -14.82 23.78 17.57
CA THR A 120 -16.20 23.38 17.92
C THR A 120 -16.42 23.13 19.41
N GLY A 121 -15.35 22.92 20.17
CA GLY A 121 -15.38 22.47 21.56
C GLY A 121 -15.80 21.00 21.74
N LYS A 122 -15.91 20.23 20.65
CA LYS A 122 -16.35 18.82 20.66
C LYS A 122 -15.24 17.92 20.12
N GLY A 123 -15.02 16.78 20.78
CA GLY A 123 -14.11 15.75 20.27
C GLY A 123 -14.55 15.19 18.91
N ILE A 124 -13.63 14.52 18.22
CA ILE A 124 -13.86 14.06 16.85
C ILE A 124 -14.92 12.96 16.78
N LEU A 125 -14.99 12.07 17.78
CA LEU A 125 -16.01 11.02 17.81
C LEU A 125 -17.39 11.64 18.02
N SER A 126 -17.50 12.63 18.90
CA SER A 126 -18.73 13.40 19.07
C SER A 126 -19.16 14.12 17.78
N GLN A 127 -18.22 14.70 17.02
CA GLN A 127 -18.52 15.33 15.72
C GLN A 127 -18.97 14.32 14.66
N LEU A 128 -18.51 13.08 14.74
CA LEU A 128 -18.94 11.97 13.88
C LEU A 128 -20.24 11.30 14.34
N ASN A 129 -20.89 11.83 15.40
CA ASN A 129 -22.08 11.27 16.03
C ASN A 129 -21.89 9.84 16.56
N LEU A 130 -20.69 9.53 17.04
CA LEU A 130 -20.38 8.26 17.69
C LEU A 130 -20.59 8.35 19.20
N GLU A 131 -20.90 7.22 19.81
CA GLU A 131 -21.10 7.12 21.26
C GLU A 131 -19.77 7.28 22.00
N THR A 132 -19.73 8.22 22.94
CA THR A 132 -18.55 8.55 23.75
C THR A 132 -18.91 8.54 25.24
N GLY A 133 -17.95 8.27 26.13
CA GLY A 133 -18.21 8.09 27.56
C GLY A 133 -18.78 6.70 27.88
N VAL A 134 -18.49 5.72 27.01
CA VAL A 134 -18.93 4.32 27.15
C VAL A 134 -17.69 3.43 27.35
N PRO A 135 -17.83 2.28 28.02
CA PRO A 135 -16.72 1.35 28.10
C PRO A 135 -16.35 0.82 26.71
N ILE A 136 -15.06 0.48 26.51
CA ILE A 136 -14.51 0.12 25.19
C ILE A 136 -15.28 -1.01 24.50
N TYR A 137 -15.82 -1.97 25.25
CA TYR A 137 -16.55 -3.10 24.68
C TYR A 137 -17.95 -2.74 24.13
N GLU A 138 -18.46 -1.54 24.45
CA GLU A 138 -19.72 -1.00 23.91
C GLU A 138 -19.47 -0.08 22.71
N ALA A 139 -18.23 0.38 22.51
CA ALA A 139 -17.88 1.23 21.38
C ALA A 139 -18.06 0.51 20.04
N GLU A 140 -18.25 1.31 18.99
CA GLU A 140 -18.50 0.78 17.65
C GLU A 140 -17.36 -0.16 17.18
N PRO A 141 -17.67 -1.40 16.74
CA PRO A 141 -16.64 -2.36 16.35
C PRO A 141 -15.72 -1.86 15.22
N LEU A 142 -16.24 -1.04 14.30
CA LEU A 142 -15.45 -0.47 13.21
C LEU A 142 -14.42 0.55 13.72
N LEU A 143 -14.79 1.35 14.73
CA LEU A 143 -13.87 2.26 15.41
C LEU A 143 -12.78 1.49 16.16
N LEU A 144 -13.14 0.41 16.86
CA LEU A 144 -12.18 -0.46 17.54
C LEU A 144 -11.21 -1.11 16.55
N PHE A 145 -11.70 -1.57 15.40
CA PHE A 145 -10.86 -2.09 14.33
C PHE A 145 -9.92 -1.01 13.78
N PHE A 146 -10.42 0.21 13.57
CA PHE A 146 -9.59 1.33 13.13
C PHE A 146 -8.47 1.66 14.13
N ILE A 147 -8.78 1.68 15.44
CA ILE A 147 -7.78 1.88 16.50
C ILE A 147 -6.75 0.75 16.50
N LEU A 148 -7.19 -0.51 16.44
CA LEU A 148 -6.29 -1.67 16.37
C LEU A 148 -5.38 -1.61 15.14
N PHE A 149 -5.94 -1.32 13.97
CA PHE A 149 -5.19 -1.16 12.72
C PHE A 149 -4.14 -0.05 12.86
N THR A 150 -4.51 1.08 13.45
CA THR A 150 -3.62 2.22 13.64
C THR A 150 -2.46 1.88 14.57
N LEU A 151 -2.72 1.17 15.68
CA LEU A 151 -1.69 0.72 16.62
C LEU A 151 -0.76 -0.31 15.99
N LEU A 152 -1.30 -1.32 15.28
CA LEU A 152 -0.50 -2.33 14.59
C LEU A 152 0.35 -1.71 13.47
N GLY A 153 -0.18 -0.72 12.75
CA GLY A 153 0.56 0.05 11.77
C GLY A 153 1.69 0.88 12.40
N ALA A 154 1.44 1.49 13.56
CA ALA A 154 2.43 2.32 14.24
C ALA A 154 3.67 1.53 14.69
N ILE A 155 3.49 0.27 15.07
CA ILE A 155 4.60 -0.62 15.46
C ILE A 155 5.20 -1.41 14.29
N GLY A 156 4.68 -1.23 13.07
CA GLY A 156 5.11 -1.96 11.87
C GLY A 156 4.70 -3.43 11.83
N ALA A 157 3.75 -3.86 12.67
CA ALA A 157 3.27 -5.25 12.70
C ALA A 157 2.50 -5.64 11.42
N LEU A 158 2.00 -4.65 10.66
CA LEU A 158 1.35 -4.88 9.37
C LEU A 158 2.35 -5.12 8.22
N GLY A 159 3.65 -5.00 8.49
CA GLY A 159 4.75 -5.24 7.56
C GLY A 159 5.58 -3.97 7.33
N ASP A 160 6.90 -4.10 7.44
CA ASP A 160 7.87 -2.99 7.38
C ASP A 160 8.87 -3.20 6.24
N ARG A 161 8.38 -3.70 5.11
CA ARG A 161 9.23 -4.23 4.02
C ARG A 161 9.97 -3.14 3.25
N GLY A 162 11.17 -3.47 2.79
CA GLY A 162 12.06 -2.59 2.04
C GLY A 162 12.73 -1.53 2.92
N ARG A 163 13.50 -0.62 2.31
CA ARG A 163 14.28 0.39 3.04
C ARG A 163 14.20 1.75 2.38
N PHE A 164 14.30 2.80 3.18
CA PHE A 164 14.54 4.15 2.68
C PHE A 164 16.04 4.41 2.72
N VAL A 165 16.59 4.80 1.57
CA VAL A 165 17.98 5.21 1.45
C VAL A 165 17.99 6.69 1.10
N ASP A 166 18.78 7.46 1.84
CA ASP A 166 18.91 8.89 1.61
C ASP A 166 19.61 9.15 0.28
N ASP A 167 19.14 10.18 -0.44
CA ASP A 167 19.86 10.63 -1.62
C ASP A 167 21.23 11.16 -1.18
N PRO A 168 22.31 10.88 -1.95
CA PRO A 168 23.64 11.36 -1.60
C PRO A 168 23.59 12.89 -1.41
N PRO A 169 24.22 13.43 -0.35
CA PRO A 169 24.09 14.83 -0.02
C PRO A 169 24.49 15.66 -1.24
N THR A 170 23.56 16.48 -1.72
CA THR A 170 23.93 17.62 -2.56
C THR A 170 24.95 18.40 -1.73
N GLY A 171 26.18 18.48 -2.23
CA GLY A 171 27.35 18.83 -1.44
C GLY A 171 27.23 20.16 -0.72
N ILE A 172 28.25 20.43 0.10
CA ILE A 172 28.44 21.57 1.02
C ILE A 172 28.44 22.96 0.29
N GLU A 173 27.92 23.09 -0.92
CA GLU A 173 27.77 24.36 -1.65
C GLU A 173 26.61 25.24 -1.14
N GLY A 174 25.71 24.71 -0.29
CA GLY A 174 24.55 25.44 0.26
C GLY A 174 24.75 26.05 1.66
N ALA A 175 25.79 25.68 2.39
CA ALA A 175 25.96 26.03 3.80
C ALA A 175 26.46 27.47 4.05
N VAL A 176 26.77 28.23 2.99
CA VAL A 176 27.07 29.67 3.08
C VAL A 176 25.80 30.44 2.74
N ILE A 177 25.09 30.87 3.77
CA ILE A 177 23.91 31.74 3.66
C ILE A 177 24.37 33.06 3.00
N ARG A 178 24.17 33.20 1.68
CA ARG A 178 24.38 34.48 1.01
C ARG A 178 23.24 35.43 1.44
N PRO A 179 23.54 36.63 1.98
CA PRO A 179 22.51 37.58 2.36
C PRO A 179 21.67 37.97 1.13
N GLY A 180 20.34 37.86 1.25
CA GLY A 180 19.40 38.35 0.22
C GLY A 180 18.53 37.31 -0.51
N LYS A 181 18.49 36.04 -0.07
CA LYS A 181 17.53 35.04 -0.60
C LYS A 181 16.36 34.78 0.35
N GLY A 182 15.24 34.33 -0.22
CA GLY A 182 13.88 34.44 0.33
C GLY A 182 13.60 33.77 1.70
N LEU A 183 12.34 33.82 2.14
CA LEU A 183 11.89 33.38 3.47
C LEU A 183 12.41 31.97 3.88
N LYS A 184 12.60 31.06 2.91
CA LYS A 184 13.13 29.71 3.12
C LYS A 184 14.61 29.70 3.54
N SER A 185 15.47 30.47 2.87
CA SER A 185 16.88 30.57 3.27
C SER A 185 17.08 31.39 4.54
N ALA A 186 16.18 32.32 4.86
CA ALA A 186 16.18 33.04 6.13
C ALA A 186 15.89 32.12 7.33
N LEU A 187 15.15 31.04 7.11
CA LEU A 187 14.90 29.98 8.10
C LEU A 187 15.94 28.85 8.06
N GLY A 188 17.03 29.01 7.30
CA GLY A 188 18.09 28.00 7.19
C GLY A 188 17.73 26.77 6.36
N LEU A 189 16.68 26.85 5.52
CA LEU A 189 16.22 25.75 4.69
C LEU A 189 16.79 25.88 3.26
N ASN A 190 17.19 24.75 2.68
CA ASN A 190 17.69 24.68 1.30
C ASN A 190 16.60 25.09 0.30
N GLU A 191 16.89 26.00 -0.63
CA GLU A 191 15.93 26.46 -1.66
C GLU A 191 15.44 25.34 -2.60
N GLY A 192 16.22 24.26 -2.73
CA GLY A 192 15.93 23.10 -3.60
C GLY A 192 15.62 21.80 -2.87
N GLY A 193 15.26 21.82 -1.58
CA GLY A 193 14.99 20.62 -0.78
C GLY A 193 13.64 20.64 -0.04
N PRO A 194 13.28 19.55 0.68
CA PRO A 194 12.06 19.48 1.48
C PRO A 194 11.97 20.63 2.47
N LEU A 195 10.75 21.12 2.74
CA LEU A 195 10.50 22.31 3.56
C LEU A 195 11.06 22.23 5.00
N PHE A 196 11.39 21.03 5.50
CA PHE A 196 12.02 20.81 6.81
C PHE A 196 13.28 19.91 6.75
N GLY A 197 13.80 19.62 5.56
CA GLY A 197 14.92 18.66 5.41
C GLY A 197 14.58 17.23 5.86
N PHE A 198 13.30 16.86 5.94
CA PHE A 198 12.88 15.52 6.34
C PHE A 198 13.27 14.48 5.28
N THR A 199 13.91 13.40 5.73
CA THR A 199 14.06 12.16 4.98
C THR A 199 12.76 11.36 5.07
N LYS A 200 12.53 10.42 4.14
CA LYS A 200 11.36 9.53 4.20
C LYS A 200 11.30 8.70 5.49
N ALA A 201 12.45 8.38 6.10
CA ALA A 201 12.50 7.71 7.39
C ALA A 201 11.99 8.59 8.53
N ASN A 202 12.35 9.88 8.54
CA ASN A 202 11.85 10.83 9.54
C ASN A 202 10.34 11.04 9.41
N GLU A 203 9.84 11.17 8.17
CA GLU A 203 8.41 11.27 7.91
C GLU A 203 7.64 10.04 8.38
N LEU A 204 8.19 8.84 8.13
CA LEU A 204 7.61 7.59 8.60
C LEU A 204 7.50 7.59 10.13
N PHE A 205 8.56 8.02 10.83
CA PHE A 205 8.56 8.11 12.29
C PHE A 205 7.53 9.12 12.80
N VAL A 206 7.46 10.32 12.21
CA VAL A 206 6.40 11.31 12.53
C VAL A 206 5.02 10.73 12.27
N GLY A 207 4.86 9.91 11.24
CA GLY A 207 3.62 9.21 10.92
C GLY A 207 3.23 8.22 12.01
N ARG A 208 4.18 7.42 12.49
CA ARG A 208 3.97 6.49 13.61
C ARG A 208 3.63 7.24 14.91
N LEU A 209 4.28 8.37 15.19
CA LEU A 209 3.92 9.22 16.33
C LEU A 209 2.50 9.76 16.22
N ALA A 210 2.09 10.22 15.03
CA ALA A 210 0.72 10.67 14.80
C ALA A 210 -0.29 9.53 14.95
N GLN A 211 0.02 8.32 14.48
CA GLN A 211 -0.81 7.13 14.68
C GLN A 211 -1.01 6.82 16.17
N LEU A 212 0.06 6.85 16.97
CA LEU A 212 -0.02 6.61 18.42
C LEU A 212 -0.83 7.70 19.13
N GLY A 213 -0.51 8.97 18.87
CA GLY A 213 -1.24 10.10 19.45
C GLY A 213 -2.73 10.05 19.10
N PHE A 214 -3.04 9.75 17.83
CA PHE A 214 -4.42 9.65 17.39
C PHE A 214 -5.15 8.48 18.05
N ALA A 215 -4.57 7.28 18.02
CA ALA A 215 -5.18 6.09 18.63
C ALA A 215 -5.46 6.29 20.11
N PHE A 216 -4.51 6.85 20.87
CA PHE A 216 -4.70 7.10 22.30
C PHE A 216 -5.72 8.20 22.57
N SER A 217 -5.76 9.26 21.76
CA SER A 217 -6.79 10.29 21.89
C SER A 217 -8.19 9.74 21.65
N LEU A 218 -8.36 8.84 20.67
CA LEU A 218 -9.64 8.19 20.38
C LEU A 218 -10.06 7.25 21.52
N ILE A 219 -9.13 6.44 22.05
CA ILE A 219 -9.41 5.58 23.21
C ILE A 219 -9.82 6.45 24.41
N GLY A 220 -9.10 7.53 24.67
CA GLY A 220 -9.43 8.49 25.72
C GLY A 220 -10.83 9.08 25.53
N GLU A 221 -11.22 9.43 24.31
CA GLU A 221 -12.53 10.01 24.02
C GLU A 221 -13.66 8.97 24.17
N ILE A 222 -13.44 7.72 23.76
CA ILE A 222 -14.38 6.61 23.98
C ILE A 222 -14.68 6.47 25.47
N ILE A 223 -13.64 6.38 26.31
CA ILE A 223 -13.81 6.08 27.74
C ILE A 223 -14.32 7.31 28.51
N THR A 224 -13.76 8.49 28.24
CA THR A 224 -13.98 9.68 29.07
C THR A 224 -15.03 10.64 28.53
N GLY A 225 -15.40 10.51 27.26
CA GLY A 225 -16.29 11.46 26.58
C GLY A 225 -15.64 12.81 26.25
N LYS A 226 -14.32 12.94 26.42
CA LYS A 226 -13.59 14.20 26.21
C LYS A 226 -12.67 14.06 25.00
N GLY A 227 -12.64 15.07 24.14
CA GLY A 227 -11.75 15.07 22.99
C GLY A 227 -10.27 15.19 23.35
N ALA A 228 -9.40 15.11 22.35
CA ALA A 228 -7.95 15.16 22.48
C ALA A 228 -7.45 16.45 23.15
N LEU A 229 -8.01 17.60 22.82
CA LEU A 229 -7.61 18.90 23.38
C LEU A 229 -8.00 19.00 24.87
N ALA A 230 -9.21 18.58 25.21
CA ALA A 230 -9.67 18.51 26.59
C ALA A 230 -8.83 17.52 27.42
N GLN A 231 -8.47 16.37 26.85
CA GLN A 231 -7.54 15.42 27.48
C GLN A 231 -6.18 16.07 27.74
N LEU A 232 -5.59 16.76 26.76
CA LEU A 232 -4.32 17.46 26.94
C LEU A 232 -4.38 18.49 28.05
N ASN A 233 -5.44 19.30 28.12
CA ASN A 233 -5.64 20.27 29.19
C ASN A 233 -5.69 19.60 30.58
N ILE A 234 -6.40 18.48 30.70
CA ILE A 234 -6.54 17.76 31.99
C ILE A 234 -5.23 17.09 32.40
N GLU A 235 -4.56 16.41 31.47
CA GLU A 235 -3.34 15.63 31.76
C GLU A 235 -2.11 16.50 31.98
N THR A 236 -2.00 17.63 31.26
CA THR A 236 -0.87 18.57 31.42
C THR A 236 -1.12 19.59 32.53
N GLY A 237 -2.38 19.83 32.90
CA GLY A 237 -2.78 20.91 33.80
C GLY A 237 -2.61 22.32 33.20
N VAL A 238 -2.22 22.43 31.93
CA VAL A 238 -2.02 23.72 31.24
C VAL A 238 -3.38 24.24 30.79
N PRO A 239 -3.78 25.47 31.18
CA PRO A 239 -5.01 26.10 30.75
C PRO A 239 -5.21 26.11 29.22
N ILE A 240 -6.46 26.00 28.75
CA ILE A 240 -6.75 25.86 27.31
C ILE A 240 -6.21 27.05 26.51
N ASN A 241 -6.29 28.27 27.03
CA ASN A 241 -5.74 29.47 26.39
C ASN A 241 -4.22 29.43 26.18
N GLU A 242 -3.48 28.65 26.97
CA GLU A 242 -2.04 28.47 26.83
C GLU A 242 -1.68 27.25 25.97
N ILE A 243 -2.51 26.19 25.98
CA ILE A 243 -2.29 24.98 25.17
C ILE A 243 -2.70 25.19 23.70
N GLU A 244 -3.73 26.00 23.42
CA GLU A 244 -4.25 26.29 22.08
C GLU A 244 -3.17 26.69 21.07
N PRO A 245 -2.27 27.66 21.34
CA PRO A 245 -1.23 28.02 20.37
C PRO A 245 -0.22 26.90 20.14
N LEU A 246 0.09 26.09 21.17
CA LEU A 246 0.99 24.93 21.03
C LEU A 246 0.33 23.81 20.20
N VAL A 247 -0.97 23.60 20.37
CA VAL A 247 -1.74 22.65 19.58
C VAL A 247 -1.88 23.12 18.14
N LEU A 248 -2.14 24.41 17.92
CA LEU A 248 -2.18 24.98 16.57
C LEU A 248 -0.84 24.82 15.85
N LEU A 249 0.28 25.02 16.55
CA LEU A 249 1.61 24.75 16.01
C LEU A 249 1.76 23.27 15.59
N ASN A 250 1.28 22.33 16.42
CA ASN A 250 1.29 20.90 16.10
C ASN A 250 0.41 20.58 14.89
N VAL A 251 -0.79 21.18 14.79
CA VAL A 251 -1.70 21.02 13.64
C VAL A 251 -1.01 21.47 12.35
N VAL A 252 -0.38 22.65 12.35
CA VAL A 252 0.36 23.17 11.20
C VAL A 252 1.55 22.26 10.86
N PHE A 253 2.29 21.81 11.87
CA PHE A 253 3.41 20.90 11.69
C PHE A 253 2.99 19.59 11.02
N PHE A 254 1.96 18.90 11.55
CA PHE A 254 1.47 17.65 10.99
C PHE A 254 0.89 17.82 9.59
N PHE A 255 0.18 18.92 9.33
CA PHE A 255 -0.36 19.20 8.00
C PHE A 255 0.76 19.38 6.97
N ILE A 256 1.78 20.17 7.29
CA ILE A 256 2.91 20.37 6.38
C ILE A 256 3.71 19.07 6.21
N ALA A 257 3.98 18.33 7.28
CA ALA A 257 4.66 17.03 7.21
C ALA A 257 3.88 16.00 6.38
N ALA A 258 2.55 16.03 6.43
CA ALA A 258 1.70 15.11 5.68
C ALA A 258 1.66 15.40 4.18
N VAL A 259 1.80 16.67 3.77
CA VAL A 259 1.74 17.09 2.36
C VAL A 259 3.13 17.15 1.72
N ASN A 260 4.16 17.52 2.48
CA ASN A 260 5.50 17.63 1.96
C ASN A 260 6.14 16.23 1.80
N PRO A 261 6.67 15.87 0.62
CA PRO A 261 7.42 14.63 0.45
C PRO A 261 8.87 14.76 0.92
N GLY A 262 9.35 13.73 1.61
CA GLY A 262 10.71 13.67 2.14
C GLY A 262 11.73 13.24 1.08
N THR A 263 12.99 13.59 1.31
CA THR A 263 14.11 13.13 0.48
C THR A 263 14.40 11.65 0.68
N GLY A 264 15.06 11.03 -0.31
CA GLY A 264 15.43 9.62 -0.30
C GLY A 264 14.58 8.76 -1.24
N LYS A 265 15.09 7.57 -1.54
CA LYS A 265 14.48 6.60 -2.45
C LYS A 265 14.08 5.35 -1.66
N PHE A 266 12.98 4.75 -2.10
CA PHE A 266 12.56 3.45 -1.58
C PHE A 266 13.26 2.37 -2.41
N ILE A 267 13.90 1.44 -1.73
CA ILE A 267 14.55 0.28 -2.33
C ILE A 267 13.80 -0.96 -1.83
N THR A 268 13.43 -1.85 -2.75
CA THR A 268 12.84 -3.13 -2.39
C THR A 268 13.95 -4.12 -2.04
N ASP A 269 13.66 -5.11 -1.21
CA ASP A 269 14.63 -6.14 -0.79
C ASP A 269 15.15 -7.01 -1.95
N VAL A 270 14.57 -6.86 -3.15
CA VAL A 270 14.99 -7.54 -4.38
C VAL A 270 15.99 -6.71 -5.20
N ASP A 271 16.01 -5.39 -5.02
CA ASP A 271 16.79 -4.44 -5.83
C ASP A 271 18.18 -4.11 -5.23
N GLU A 272 18.54 -4.65 -4.05
CA GLU A 272 19.84 -4.40 -3.39
C GLU A 272 21.05 -5.12 -4.04
N GLU A 273 20.86 -5.96 -5.08
CA GLU A 273 21.93 -6.83 -5.64
C GLU A 273 22.44 -6.47 -7.06
N ASP A 274 22.09 -5.32 -7.65
CA ASP A 274 22.65 -4.87 -8.95
C ASP A 274 23.66 -3.71 -8.83
#